data_AF-A0A565BEW1-F1
#
_entry.id   AF-A0A565BEW1-F1
#
_cell.length_a   1.000
_cell.length_b   1.000
_cell.length_c   1.000
_cell.angle_alpha   90.00
_cell.angle_beta   90.00
_cell.angle_gamma   90.00
#
_symmetry.space_group_name_H-M   'P 1'
#
loop_
_entity.id
_entity.type
_entity.pdbx_description
1 polymer ?
#
loop_
_entity_poly.entity_id
_entity_poly.type
_entity_poly.pdbx_seq_one_letter_code
_entity_poly.pdbx_strand_id
1 'polypeptide(L)'
;MNEFFEKINSKAKTARTNVNIARAVHREAINSGLEDEGFKAVANLIISLMDQTINAANHVEERLQVLRSAGSCPNFLRDLGGTEQMADNALANSKLAIEQMKTAVVDAEDWN
;
A
#
# COMPACT_ATOMS: atom_id res chain seq x y z
N MET A 1 22.62 10.60 4.08
CA MET A 1 22.30 9.15 3.98
C MET A 1 21.10 8.79 4.86
N ASN A 2 21.09 9.09 6.17
CA ASN A 2 19.94 8.80 7.04
C ASN A 2 18.60 9.39 6.55
N GLU A 3 18.59 10.65 6.09
CA GLU A 3 17.39 11.28 5.50
C GLU A 3 16.82 10.49 4.32
N PHE A 4 17.68 9.85 3.53
CA PHE A 4 17.26 9.06 2.38
C PHE A 4 16.59 7.75 2.83
N PHE A 5 17.16 7.07 3.82
CA PHE A 5 16.52 5.90 4.44
C PHE A 5 15.18 6.27 5.09
N GLU A 6 15.11 7.42 5.75
CA GLU A 6 13.87 7.93 6.35
C GLU A 6 12.82 8.25 5.31
N LYS A 7 13.21 8.84 4.17
CA LYS A 7 12.31 9.09 3.04
C LYS A 7 11.72 7.79 2.49
N ILE A 8 12.55 6.77 2.25
CA ILE A 8 12.06 5.46 1.77
C ILE A 8 11.12 4.82 2.80
N ASN A 9 11.51 4.82 4.07
CA ASN A 9 10.70 4.28 5.16
C ASN A 9 9.35 5.02 5.29
N SER A 10 9.35 6.34 5.12
CA SER A 10 8.14 7.17 5.15
C SER A 10 7.16 6.73 4.05
N LYS A 11 7.63 6.48 2.82
CA LYS A 11 6.79 5.95 1.73
C LYS A 11 6.12 4.62 2.11
N ALA A 12 6.88 3.68 2.68
CA ALA A 12 6.34 2.39 3.14
C ALA A 12 5.29 2.55 4.26
N LYS A 13 5.56 3.42 5.24
CA LYS A 13 4.60 3.73 6.31
C LYS A 13 3.33 4.36 5.77
N THR A 14 3.44 5.34 4.88
CA THR A 14 2.28 5.94 4.22
C THR A 14 1.49 4.90 3.43
N ALA A 15 2.15 3.99 2.72
CA ALA A 15 1.47 2.91 2.00
C ALA A 15 0.63 2.03 2.94
N ARG A 16 1.17 1.65 4.11
CA ARG A 16 0.41 0.90 5.13
C ARG A 16 -0.77 1.68 5.69
N THR A 17 -0.57 2.95 6.03
CA THR A 17 -1.64 3.84 6.50
C THR A 17 -2.76 3.90 5.46
N ASN A 18 -2.41 4.03 4.19
CA ASN A 18 -3.38 4.08 3.11
C ASN A 18 -4.20 2.80 2.96
N VAL A 19 -3.54 1.64 3.04
CA VAL A 19 -4.23 0.33 3.04
C VAL A 19 -5.18 0.22 4.24
N ASN A 20 -4.77 0.65 5.43
CA ASN A 20 -5.62 0.62 6.62
C ASN A 20 -6.87 1.50 6.46
N ILE A 21 -6.71 2.70 5.89
CA ILE A 21 -7.84 3.59 5.57
C ILE A 21 -8.81 2.90 4.63
N ALA A 22 -8.32 2.33 3.53
CA ALA A 22 -9.19 1.73 2.54
C ALA A 22 -9.88 0.45 3.06
N ARG A 23 -9.23 -0.34 3.92
CA ARG A 23 -9.89 -1.45 4.64
C ARG A 23 -10.97 -0.96 5.61
N ALA A 24 -10.78 0.19 6.24
CA ALA A 24 -11.80 0.81 7.09
C ALA A 24 -13.01 1.25 6.27
N VAL A 25 -12.79 1.92 5.13
CA VAL A 25 -13.85 2.30 4.17
C VAL A 25 -14.62 1.07 3.70
N HIS A 26 -13.93 0.01 3.29
CA HIS A 26 -14.58 -1.25 2.90
C HIS A 26 -15.46 -1.80 4.03
N ARG A 27 -14.94 -1.85 5.27
CA ARG A 27 -15.71 -2.35 6.42
C ARG A 27 -16.96 -1.51 6.67
N GLU A 28 -16.85 -0.20 6.57
CA GLU A 28 -17.98 0.72 6.72
C GLU A 28 -19.05 0.47 5.66
N ALA A 29 -18.66 0.31 4.40
CA ALA A 29 -19.57 -0.02 3.30
C ALA A 29 -20.34 -1.33 3.53
N ILE A 30 -19.65 -2.39 3.97
CA ILE A 30 -20.28 -3.66 4.34
C ILE A 30 -21.28 -3.46 5.49
N ASN A 31 -20.89 -2.72 6.54
CA ASN A 31 -21.77 -2.45 7.68
C ASN A 31 -23.01 -1.62 7.31
N SER A 32 -22.91 -0.80 6.27
CA SER A 32 -24.02 0.00 5.72
C SER A 32 -24.90 -0.79 4.74
N GLY A 33 -24.59 -2.07 4.49
CA GLY A 33 -25.41 -2.93 3.64
C GLY A 33 -25.16 -2.79 2.14
N LEU A 34 -24.05 -2.14 1.72
CA LEU A 34 -23.69 -1.93 0.31
C LEU A 34 -23.11 -3.20 -0.37
N GLU A 35 -23.23 -4.37 0.26
CA GLU A 35 -22.47 -5.57 -0.10
C GLU A 35 -23.09 -6.43 -1.22
N ASP A 36 -23.52 -5.80 -2.31
CA ASP A 36 -23.98 -6.55 -3.49
C ASP A 36 -22.82 -7.27 -4.22
N GLU A 37 -23.16 -8.14 -5.17
CA GLU A 37 -22.17 -8.93 -5.94
C GLU A 37 -21.24 -8.06 -6.80
N GLY A 38 -21.71 -6.91 -7.28
CA GLY A 38 -20.92 -5.96 -8.06
C GLY A 38 -19.86 -5.28 -7.20
N PHE A 39 -20.28 -4.73 -6.06
CA PHE A 39 -19.39 -4.16 -5.06
C PHE A 39 -18.38 -5.19 -4.57
N LYS A 40 -18.81 -6.41 -4.23
CA LYS A 40 -17.92 -7.50 -3.79
C LYS A 40 -16.85 -7.84 -4.82
N ALA A 41 -17.20 -7.95 -6.09
CA ALA A 41 -16.25 -8.26 -7.15
C ALA A 41 -15.14 -7.19 -7.25
N VAL A 42 -15.52 -5.91 -7.23
CA VAL A 42 -14.58 -4.78 -7.29
C VAL A 42 -13.75 -4.69 -6.01
N ALA A 43 -14.40 -4.76 -4.85
CA ALA A 43 -13.74 -4.70 -3.55
C ALA A 43 -12.70 -5.80 -3.36
N ASN A 44 -12.97 -7.04 -3.82
CA ASN A 44 -12.02 -8.15 -3.74
C ASN A 44 -10.73 -7.91 -4.55
N LEU A 45 -10.85 -7.34 -5.75
CA LEU A 45 -9.67 -6.96 -6.56
C LEU A 45 -8.82 -5.90 -5.85
N ILE A 46 -9.49 -4.91 -5.27
CA ILE A 46 -8.86 -3.83 -4.53
C ILE A 46 -8.17 -4.36 -3.26
N ILE A 47 -8.80 -5.29 -2.53
CA ILE A 47 -8.22 -5.95 -1.35
C ILE A 47 -6.97 -6.76 -1.75
N SER A 48 -7.00 -7.49 -2.86
CA SER A 48 -5.82 -8.20 -3.36
C SER A 48 -4.65 -7.25 -3.64
N LEU A 49 -4.92 -6.07 -4.21
CA LEU A 49 -3.90 -5.03 -4.44
C LEU A 49 -3.34 -4.49 -3.10
N MET A 50 -4.20 -4.32 -2.08
CA MET A 50 -3.80 -3.89 -0.74
C MET A 50 -2.87 -4.89 -0.07
N ASP A 51 -3.15 -6.19 -0.18
CA ASP A 51 -2.32 -7.23 0.42
C ASP A 51 -0.93 -7.26 -0.21
N GLN A 52 -0.85 -7.16 -1.53
CA GLN A 52 0.42 -7.01 -2.25
C GLN A 52 1.18 -5.74 -1.83
N THR A 53 0.45 -4.64 -1.63
CA THR A 53 1.03 -3.36 -1.21
C THR A 53 1.61 -3.43 0.21
N ILE A 54 0.92 -4.09 1.16
CA ILE A 54 1.45 -4.33 2.50
C ILE A 54 2.69 -5.20 2.45
N ASN A 55 2.67 -6.29 1.68
CA ASN A 55 3.83 -7.17 1.56
C ASN A 55 5.05 -6.41 0.99
N ALA A 56 4.85 -5.57 -0.03
CA ALA A 56 5.90 -4.71 -0.57
C ALA A 56 6.43 -3.71 0.47
N ALA A 57 5.55 -3.07 1.25
CA ALA A 57 5.96 -2.16 2.33
C ALA A 57 6.76 -2.87 3.44
N ASN A 58 6.39 -4.11 3.78
CA ASN A 58 7.14 -4.95 4.73
C ASN A 58 8.55 -5.27 4.19
N HIS A 59 8.65 -5.71 2.93
CA HIS A 59 9.95 -5.96 2.30
C HIS A 59 10.82 -4.71 2.22
N VAL A 60 10.25 -3.52 2.04
CA VAL A 60 11.02 -2.26 2.08
C VAL A 60 11.65 -2.06 3.46
N GLU A 61 10.88 -2.22 4.54
CA GLU A 61 11.39 -2.03 5.90
C GLU A 61 12.51 -3.04 6.23
N GLU A 62 12.31 -4.31 5.89
CA GLU A 62 13.32 -5.37 6.07
C GLU A 62 14.61 -5.06 5.29
N ARG A 63 14.49 -4.67 4.02
CA ARG A 63 15.65 -4.31 3.18
C ARG A 63 16.39 -3.09 3.71
N LEU A 64 15.66 -2.08 4.20
CA LEU A 64 16.29 -0.91 4.83
C LEU A 64 17.04 -1.29 6.10
N GLN A 65 16.52 -2.21 6.91
CA GLN A 65 17.21 -2.71 8.09
C GLN A 65 18.51 -3.41 7.71
N VAL A 66 18.47 -4.33 6.74
CA VAL A 66 19.65 -5.04 6.23
C VAL A 66 20.70 -4.05 5.70
N LEU A 67 20.28 -3.08 4.88
CA LEU A 67 21.18 -2.07 4.31
C LEU A 67 21.81 -1.18 5.38
N ARG A 68 21.06 -0.80 6.42
CA ARG A 68 21.60 -0.05 7.57
C ARG A 68 22.66 -0.84 8.33
N SER A 69 22.45 -2.14 8.50
CA SER A 69 23.40 -3.02 9.21
C SER A 69 24.63 -3.39 8.38
N ALA A 70 24.51 -3.48 7.05
CA ALA A 70 25.61 -3.88 6.17
C ALA A 70 26.66 -2.76 5.93
N GLY A 71 26.30 -1.49 6.13
CA GLY A 71 27.21 -0.34 6.06
C GLY A 71 27.67 0.02 4.64
N SER A 72 28.49 -0.82 4.01
CA SER A 72 29.08 -0.61 2.68
C SER A 72 29.38 -1.97 2.02
N CYS A 73 28.46 -2.44 1.18
CA CYS A 73 28.68 -3.61 0.32
C CYS A 73 28.82 -3.15 -1.15
N PRO A 74 29.48 -3.95 -2.03
CA PRO A 74 29.72 -3.58 -3.43
C PRO A 74 28.44 -3.22 -4.22
N ASN A 75 27.28 -3.69 -3.76
CA ASN A 75 25.98 -3.45 -4.40
C ASN A 75 25.08 -2.47 -3.63
N PHE A 76 25.59 -1.80 -2.59
CA PHE A 76 24.78 -1.00 -1.67
C PHE A 76 23.88 0.00 -2.39
N LEU A 77 24.43 0.79 -3.32
CA LEU A 77 23.66 1.80 -4.05
C LEU A 77 22.58 1.20 -4.95
N ARG A 78 22.88 0.07 -5.60
CA ARG A 78 21.92 -0.65 -6.44
C ARG A 78 20.78 -1.21 -5.59
N ASP A 79 21.12 -1.85 -4.48
CA ASP A 79 20.15 -2.49 -3.61
C ASP A 79 19.29 -1.43 -2.88
N LEU A 80 19.89 -0.29 -2.54
CA LEU A 80 19.19 0.88 -2.01
C LEU A 80 18.25 1.50 -3.05
N GLY A 81 18.68 1.68 -4.30
CA GLY A 81 17.82 2.18 -5.39
C GLY A 81 16.65 1.23 -5.69
N GLY A 82 16.89 -0.09 -5.70
CA GLY A 82 15.81 -1.08 -5.85
C GLY A 82 14.85 -1.11 -4.65
N THR A 83 15.31 -0.72 -3.46
CA THR A 83 14.45 -0.57 -2.27
C THR A 83 13.61 0.70 -2.37
N GLU A 84 14.18 1.80 -2.88
CA GLU A 84 13.44 3.04 -3.15
C GLU A 84 12.31 2.79 -4.17
N GLN A 85 12.60 2.14 -5.29
CA GLN A 85 11.61 1.85 -6.33
C GLN A 85 10.45 0.99 -5.80
N MET A 86 10.75 0.01 -4.96
CA MET A 86 9.73 -0.81 -4.31
C MET A 86 8.83 0.04 -3.39
N ALA A 87 9.41 1.00 -2.67
CA ALA A 87 8.66 1.91 -1.81
C ALA A 87 7.80 2.90 -2.61
N ASP A 88 8.30 3.38 -3.76
CA ASP A 88 7.52 4.20 -4.68
C ASP A 88 6.31 3.43 -5.25
N ASN A 89 6.52 2.19 -5.67
CA ASN A 89 5.44 1.33 -6.17
C ASN A 89 4.40 1.03 -5.08
N ALA A 90 4.85 0.71 -3.86
CA ALA A 90 3.93 0.49 -2.74
C ALA A 90 3.11 1.75 -2.43
N LEU A 91 3.74 2.93 -2.45
CA LEU A 91 3.03 4.19 -2.24
C LEU A 91 2.01 4.47 -3.35
N ALA A 92 2.40 4.31 -4.62
CA ALA A 92 1.51 4.52 -5.76
C ALA A 92 0.30 3.58 -5.71
N ASN A 93 0.53 2.28 -5.52
CA ASN A 93 -0.53 1.28 -5.42
C ASN A 93 -1.47 1.55 -4.23
N SER A 94 -0.92 1.98 -3.10
CA SER A 94 -1.76 2.32 -1.94
C SER A 94 -2.71 3.49 -2.17
N LYS A 95 -2.28 4.50 -2.96
CA LYS A 95 -3.11 5.65 -3.31
C LYS A 95 -4.23 5.23 -4.26
N LEU A 96 -3.87 4.45 -5.29
CA LEU A 96 -4.84 3.89 -6.23
C LEU A 96 -5.87 3.02 -5.51
N ALA A 97 -5.45 2.19 -4.55
CA ALA A 97 -6.34 1.33 -3.79
C ALA A 97 -7.36 2.12 -2.94
N ILE A 98 -6.95 3.24 -2.33
CA ILE A 98 -7.90 4.14 -1.64
C ILE A 98 -8.89 4.74 -2.63
N GLU A 99 -8.38 5.30 -3.73
CA GLU A 99 -9.21 5.98 -4.72
C GLU A 99 -10.26 5.03 -5.29
N GLN A 100 -9.84 3.84 -5.72
CA GLN A 100 -10.72 2.80 -6.23
C GLN A 100 -11.73 2.32 -5.19
N MET A 101 -11.33 2.16 -3.92
CA MET A 101 -12.27 1.77 -2.87
C MET A 101 -13.33 2.83 -2.62
N LYS A 102 -12.94 4.11 -2.60
CA LYS A 102 -13.89 5.22 -2.46
C LYS A 102 -14.87 5.27 -3.64
N THR A 103 -14.38 5.11 -4.86
CA THR A 103 -15.24 5.04 -6.06
C THR A 103 -16.19 3.86 -5.98
N ALA A 104 -15.72 2.67 -5.60
CA ALA A 104 -16.59 1.49 -5.45
C ALA A 104 -17.71 1.71 -4.43
N VAL A 105 -17.44 2.43 -3.33
CA VAL A 105 -18.47 2.79 -2.35
C VAL A 105 -19.49 3.76 -2.94
N VAL A 106 -19.05 4.82 -3.62
CA VAL A 106 -19.95 5.80 -4.26
C VAL A 106 -20.83 5.11 -5.31
N ASP A 107 -20.24 4.27 -6.16
CA ASP A 107 -20.96 3.53 -7.19
C ASP A 107 -22.02 2.60 -6.55
N ALA A 108 -21.71 1.96 -5.41
CA ALA A 108 -22.67 1.13 -4.69
C ALA A 108 -23.78 1.93 -3.99
N GLU A 109 -23.49 3.14 -3.52
CA GLU A 109 -24.49 4.06 -2.95
C GLU A 109 -25.46 4.57 -4.01
N ASP A 110 -24.99 4.89 -5.22
CA ASP A 110 -25.82 5.40 -6.32
C ASP A 110 -26.80 4.35 -6.88
N TRP A 111 -26.54 3.06 -6.64
CA TRP A 111 -27.32 1.93 -7.14
C TRP A 111 -28.31 1.35 -6.12
N ASN A 112 -28.24 1.77 -4.85
CA ASN A 112 -29.13 1.35 -3.75
C ASN A 112 -30.26 2.35 -3.47
#